data_AF-D9RY95-F1
#
_entry.id   AF-D9RY95-F1
#
_cell.length_a   1.000
_cell.length_b   1.000
_cell.length_c   1.000
_cell.angle_alpha   90.00
_cell.angle_beta   90.00
_cell.angle_gamma   90.00
#
_symmetry.space_group_name_H-M   'P 1'
#
loop_
_entity.id
_entity.type
_entity.pdbx_description
1 polymer ?
#
loop_
_entity_poly.entity_id
_entity_poly.type
_entity_poly.pdbx_seq_one_letter_code
_entity_poly.pdbx_strand_id
1 'polypeptide(L)'
;MVSEEKDTNLTVLLKKKKNTLENIKKLTAEMIKALEDERHEEFMALLPLRREAMDESGRIDDKILQEAGGRENFALMLKERESAFHVNEIRKVLNELKAFDDELNEKARKAIEGLQQKIDEHYRTKKAYTKYRNLYENAVIPFGAFIDEKK
;
A
#
# COMPACT_ATOMS: atom_id res chain seq x y z
N MET A 1 -7.59 44.13 6.60
CA MET A 1 -8.60 43.43 5.79
C MET A 1 -7.98 42.38 4.86
N VAL A 2 -7.15 42.71 3.86
CA VAL A 2 -6.57 41.69 2.95
C VAL A 2 -5.63 40.67 3.65
N SER A 3 -4.89 41.04 4.70
CA SER A 3 -3.97 40.08 5.35
C SER A 3 -4.66 39.12 6.32
N GLU A 4 -5.76 39.52 6.97
CA GLU A 4 -6.52 38.64 7.89
C GLU A 4 -7.31 37.56 7.12
N GLU A 5 -7.79 37.88 5.92
CA GLU A 5 -8.53 36.95 5.06
C GLU A 5 -7.62 35.83 4.51
N LYS A 6 -6.38 36.17 4.15
CA LYS A 6 -5.35 35.22 3.70
C LYS A 6 -4.92 34.26 4.82
N ASP A 7 -4.75 34.77 6.03
CA ASP A 7 -4.33 33.97 7.18
C ASP A 7 -5.42 32.95 7.60
N THR A 8 -6.68 33.37 7.47
CA THR A 8 -7.85 32.50 7.65
C THR A 8 -7.90 31.38 6.60
N ASN A 9 -7.66 31.70 5.32
CA ASN A 9 -7.65 30.72 4.23
C ASN A 9 -6.49 29.72 4.34
N LEU A 10 -5.28 30.18 4.71
CA LEU A 10 -4.14 29.31 4.93
C LEU A 10 -4.42 28.29 6.03
N THR A 11 -5.00 28.74 7.15
CA THR A 11 -5.39 27.87 8.25
C THR A 11 -6.40 26.80 7.82
N VAL A 12 -7.39 27.17 7.00
CA VAL A 12 -8.35 26.22 6.42
C VAL A 12 -7.66 25.18 5.53
N LEU A 13 -6.73 25.61 4.68
CA LEU A 13 -5.96 24.70 3.82
C LEU A 13 -5.08 23.75 4.63
N LEU A 14 -4.42 24.22 5.69
CA LEU A 14 -3.61 23.40 6.59
C LEU A 14 -4.47 22.37 7.33
N LYS A 15 -5.65 22.75 7.83
CA LYS A 15 -6.62 21.81 8.42
C LYS A 15 -7.07 20.77 7.40
N LYS A 16 -7.38 21.18 6.17
CA LYS A 16 -7.74 20.25 5.09
C LYS A 16 -6.60 19.28 4.80
N LYS A 17 -5.36 19.77 4.71
CA LYS A 17 -4.16 18.94 4.52
C LYS A 17 -4.02 17.89 5.60
N LYS A 18 -4.13 18.28 6.88
CA LYS A 18 -4.08 17.35 8.00
C LYS A 18 -5.13 16.25 7.86
N ASN A 19 -6.38 16.62 7.61
CA ASN A 19 -7.48 15.65 7.48
C ASN A 19 -7.27 14.68 6.30
N THR A 20 -6.78 15.18 5.16
CA THR A 20 -6.43 14.33 4.02
C THR A 20 -5.31 13.35 4.37
N LEU A 21 -4.27 13.78 5.09
CA LEU A 21 -3.19 12.90 5.52
C LEU A 21 -3.65 11.85 6.53
N GLU A 22 -4.53 12.19 7.48
CA GLU A 22 -5.14 11.21 8.40
C GLU A 22 -5.99 10.18 7.64
N ASN A 23 -6.71 10.61 6.59
CA ASN A 23 -7.44 9.68 5.73
C ASN A 23 -6.49 8.73 4.97
N ILE A 24 -5.39 9.25 4.41
CA ILE A 24 -4.37 8.40 3.76
C ILE A 24 -3.82 7.38 4.78
N LYS A 25 -3.50 7.82 6.00
CA LYS A 25 -3.02 6.96 7.07
C LYS A 25 -4.03 5.87 7.44
N LYS A 26 -5.32 6.21 7.55
CA LYS A 26 -6.39 5.24 7.79
C LYS A 26 -6.46 4.21 6.66
N LEU A 27 -6.43 4.65 5.40
CA LEU A 27 -6.42 3.75 4.25
C LEU A 27 -5.18 2.84 4.26
N THR A 28 -3.99 3.37 4.56
CA THR A 28 -2.76 2.56 4.70
C THR A 28 -2.92 1.51 5.80
N ALA A 29 -3.50 1.86 6.96
CA ALA A 29 -3.76 0.91 8.04
C ALA A 29 -4.73 -0.22 7.62
N GLU A 30 -5.80 0.13 6.89
CA GLU A 30 -6.74 -0.85 6.34
C GLU A 30 -6.07 -1.76 5.30
N MET A 31 -5.18 -1.21 4.46
CA MET A 31 -4.39 -1.98 3.50
C MET A 31 -3.44 -2.96 4.18
N ILE A 32 -2.76 -2.53 5.25
CA ILE A 32 -1.91 -3.41 6.08
C ILE A 32 -2.72 -4.58 6.60
N LYS A 33 -3.88 -4.30 7.22
CA LYS A 33 -4.76 -5.33 7.76
C LYS A 33 -5.28 -6.27 6.66
N ALA A 34 -5.63 -5.74 5.49
CA ALA A 34 -6.06 -6.56 4.36
C ALA A 34 -4.95 -7.52 3.89
N LEU A 35 -3.69 -7.11 3.91
CA LEU A 35 -2.56 -7.99 3.61
C LEU A 35 -2.33 -9.05 4.71
N GLU A 36 -2.47 -8.68 5.98
CA GLU A 36 -2.35 -9.62 7.11
C GLU A 36 -3.41 -10.72 7.09
N ASP A 37 -4.65 -10.34 6.74
CA ASP A 37 -5.79 -11.24 6.68
C ASP A 37 -5.90 -11.98 5.32
N GLU A 38 -4.91 -11.84 4.43
CA GLU A 38 -4.91 -12.36 3.06
C GLU A 38 -6.14 -11.94 2.21
N ARG A 39 -6.77 -10.81 2.56
CA ARG A 39 -7.94 -10.22 1.87
C ARG A 39 -7.50 -9.40 0.65
N HIS A 40 -7.04 -10.09 -0.39
CA HIS A 40 -6.45 -9.44 -1.58
C HIS A 40 -7.42 -8.55 -2.36
N GLU A 41 -8.70 -8.91 -2.46
CA GLU A 41 -9.70 -8.07 -3.18
C GLU A 41 -9.92 -6.73 -2.48
N GLU A 42 -10.00 -6.73 -1.15
CA GLU A 42 -10.13 -5.53 -0.34
C GLU A 42 -8.88 -4.64 -0.45
N PHE A 43 -7.69 -5.25 -0.41
CA PHE A 43 -6.45 -4.54 -0.67
C PHE A 43 -6.46 -3.83 -2.03
N MET A 44 -6.90 -4.52 -3.08
CA MET A 44 -6.98 -3.97 -4.44
C MET A 44 -8.00 -2.83 -4.55
N ALA A 45 -9.11 -2.92 -3.82
CA ALA A 45 -10.14 -1.86 -3.77
C ALA A 45 -9.65 -0.59 -3.04
N LEU A 46 -8.72 -0.72 -2.08
CA LEU A 46 -8.16 0.41 -1.34
C LEU A 46 -7.10 1.20 -2.12
N LEU A 47 -6.40 0.57 -3.07
CA LEU A 47 -5.38 1.22 -3.91
C LEU A 47 -5.85 2.50 -4.63
N PRO A 48 -6.97 2.50 -5.40
CA PRO A 48 -7.45 3.70 -6.07
C PRO A 48 -7.88 4.79 -5.07
N LEU A 49 -8.51 4.41 -3.95
CA LEU A 49 -8.93 5.36 -2.91
C LEU A 49 -7.73 6.07 -2.28
N ARG A 50 -6.67 5.32 -1.97
CA ARG A 50 -5.42 5.88 -1.43
C ARG A 50 -4.75 6.79 -2.45
N ARG A 51 -4.75 6.43 -3.73
CA ARG A 51 -4.19 7.27 -4.81
C ARG A 51 -4.92 8.59 -4.92
N GLU A 52 -6.25 8.58 -4.97
CA GLU A 52 -7.05 9.80 -5.04
C GLU A 52 -6.81 10.73 -3.84
N ALA A 53 -6.71 10.17 -2.63
CA ALA A 53 -6.37 10.94 -1.44
C ALA A 53 -4.97 11.57 -1.51
N MET A 54 -3.97 10.86 -2.06
CA MET A 54 -2.63 11.40 -2.30
C MET A 54 -2.63 12.52 -3.34
N ASP A 55 -3.39 12.36 -4.44
CA ASP A 55 -3.51 13.39 -5.47
C ASP A 55 -4.17 14.66 -4.90
N GLU A 56 -5.22 14.53 -4.10
CA GLU A 56 -5.84 15.66 -3.41
C GLU A 56 -4.88 16.30 -2.40
N SER A 57 -4.09 15.50 -1.68
CA SER A 57 -3.04 15.98 -0.79
C SER A 57 -2.03 16.87 -1.53
N GLY A 58 -1.61 16.48 -2.72
CA GLY A 58 -0.73 17.27 -3.58
C GLY A 58 -1.36 18.58 -4.05
N ARG A 59 -2.63 18.55 -4.50
CA ARG A 59 -3.36 19.77 -4.89
C ARG A 59 -3.51 20.76 -3.74
N ILE A 60 -3.63 20.27 -2.49
CA ILE A 60 -3.67 21.13 -1.31
C ILE A 60 -2.31 21.80 -1.07
N ASP A 61 -1.20 21.10 -1.28
CA ASP A 61 0.13 21.70 -1.17
C ASP A 61 0.33 22.84 -2.17
N ASP A 62 -0.10 22.64 -3.41
CA ASP A 62 -0.04 23.70 -4.44
C ASP A 62 -0.84 24.94 -4.03
N LYS A 63 -2.04 24.75 -3.47
CA LYS A 63 -2.88 25.84 -2.95
C LYS A 63 -2.24 26.56 -1.76
N ILE A 64 -1.64 25.81 -0.83
CA ILE A 64 -0.91 26.39 0.31
C ILE A 64 0.23 27.28 -0.18
N LEU A 65 1.01 26.80 -1.16
CA LEU A 65 2.12 27.56 -1.72
C LEU A 65 1.66 28.80 -2.48
N GLN A 66 0.54 28.72 -3.21
CA GLN A 66 -0.07 29.87 -3.88
C GLN A 66 -0.52 30.92 -2.86
N GLU A 67 -1.22 30.50 -1.80
CA GLU A 67 -1.72 31.40 -0.76
C GLU A 67 -0.58 32.09 0.01
N ALA A 68 0.47 31.33 0.32
CA ALA A 68 1.67 31.84 0.95
C ALA A 68 2.52 32.74 0.04
N GLY A 69 2.25 32.80 -1.26
CA GLY A 69 3.08 33.55 -2.22
C GLY A 69 4.46 32.94 -2.42
N GLY A 70 4.57 31.61 -2.34
CA GLY A 70 5.80 30.85 -2.53
C GLY A 70 6.41 30.27 -1.25
N ARG A 71 7.43 29.41 -1.42
CA ARG A 71 8.04 28.65 -0.32
C ARG A 71 8.75 29.51 0.72
N GLU A 72 9.40 30.59 0.30
CA GLU A 72 10.16 31.48 1.19
C GLU A 72 9.23 32.22 2.16
N ASN A 73 8.11 32.73 1.64
CA ASN A 73 7.08 33.39 2.44
C ASN A 73 6.33 32.41 3.34
N PHE A 74 6.07 31.18 2.89
CA PHE A 74 5.51 30.14 3.76
C PHE A 74 6.41 29.89 4.97
N ALA A 75 7.73 29.78 4.79
CA ALA A 75 8.67 29.57 5.88
C ALA A 75 8.70 30.72 6.90
N LEU A 76 8.45 31.96 6.44
CA LEU A 76 8.32 33.12 7.32
C LEU A 76 6.99 33.11 8.11
N MET A 77 5.89 32.73 7.46
CA MET A 77 4.56 32.58 8.09
C MET A 77 4.54 31.48 9.17
N LEU A 78 5.40 30.46 9.07
CA LEU A 78 5.54 29.44 10.11
C LEU A 78 6.06 29.97 11.46
N LYS A 79 6.51 31.24 11.53
CA LYS A 79 6.88 31.88 12.80
C LYS A 79 5.67 32.43 13.56
N GLU A 80 4.49 32.46 12.95
CA GLU A 80 3.23 32.85 13.59
C GLU A 80 2.59 31.65 14.32
N ARG A 81 2.09 31.87 15.55
CA ARG A 81 1.79 30.80 16.51
C ARG A 81 0.76 29.77 16.03
N GLU A 82 -0.24 30.16 15.25
CA GLU A 82 -1.35 29.29 14.85
C GLU A 82 -1.00 28.41 13.64
N SER A 83 -0.40 28.99 12.59
CA SER A 83 0.11 28.25 11.43
C SER A 83 1.21 27.25 11.83
N ALA A 84 2.08 27.61 12.78
CA ALA A 84 3.10 26.73 13.33
C ALA A 84 2.50 25.46 13.98
N PHE A 85 1.40 25.60 14.73
CA PHE A 85 0.71 24.47 15.35
C PHE A 85 0.21 23.47 14.31
N HIS A 86 -0.52 23.94 13.29
CA HIS A 86 -1.05 23.07 12.25
C HIS A 86 0.05 22.35 11.44
N VAL A 87 1.16 23.03 11.17
CA VAL A 87 2.30 22.43 10.46
C VAL A 87 3.01 21.38 11.31
N ASN A 88 3.14 21.59 12.61
CA ASN A 88 3.69 20.56 13.50
C ASN A 88 2.79 19.33 13.57
N GLU A 89 1.48 19.51 13.62
CA GLU A 89 0.51 18.41 13.54
C GLU A 89 0.63 17.65 12.22
N ILE A 90 0.72 18.36 11.09
CA ILE A 90 0.96 17.75 9.77
C ILE A 90 2.26 16.93 9.76
N ARG A 91 3.35 17.47 10.32
CA ARG A 91 4.64 16.77 10.42
C ARG A 91 4.53 15.49 11.23
N LYS A 92 3.79 15.51 12.35
CA LYS A 92 3.53 14.33 13.16
C LYS A 92 2.81 13.26 12.36
N VAL A 93 1.72 13.63 11.66
CA VAL A 93 0.96 12.70 10.80
C VAL A 93 1.84 12.15 9.67
N LEU A 94 2.70 12.96 9.06
CA LEU A 94 3.63 12.50 8.01
C LEU A 94 4.66 11.50 8.53
N ASN A 95 5.21 11.71 9.72
CA ASN A 95 6.15 10.77 10.34
C ASN A 95 5.47 9.43 10.65
N GLU A 96 4.24 9.47 11.18
CA GLU A 96 3.45 8.27 11.39
C GLU A 96 3.13 7.58 10.06
N LEU A 97 2.67 8.32 9.05
CA LEU A 97 2.35 7.78 7.73
C LEU A 97 3.57 7.11 7.07
N LYS A 98 4.78 7.66 7.24
CA LYS A 98 6.01 7.03 6.76
C LYS A 98 6.22 5.65 7.40
N ALA A 99 6.05 5.54 8.72
CA ALA A 99 6.18 4.25 9.40
C ALA A 99 5.16 3.22 8.89
N PHE A 100 3.91 3.66 8.67
CA PHE A 100 2.86 2.83 8.07
C PHE A 100 3.22 2.40 6.64
N ASP A 101 3.75 3.31 5.81
CA ASP A 101 4.14 2.99 4.44
C ASP A 101 5.33 2.02 4.38
N ASP A 102 6.30 2.17 5.29
CA ASP A 102 7.43 1.24 5.43
C ASP A 102 6.92 -0.18 5.81
N GLU A 103 6.00 -0.26 6.76
CA GLU A 103 5.36 -1.53 7.15
C GLU A 103 4.55 -2.14 6.00
N LEU A 104 3.74 -1.32 5.31
CA LEU A 104 2.94 -1.76 4.18
C LEU A 104 3.81 -2.36 3.07
N ASN A 105 4.92 -1.68 2.73
CA ASN A 105 5.85 -2.14 1.70
C ASN A 105 6.48 -3.49 2.06
N GLU A 106 6.88 -3.67 3.31
CA GLU A 106 7.46 -4.93 3.79
C GLU A 106 6.44 -6.07 3.73
N LYS A 107 5.19 -5.84 4.14
CA LYS A 107 4.12 -6.84 4.06
C LYS A 107 3.77 -7.19 2.60
N ALA A 108 3.69 -6.19 1.73
CA ALA A 108 3.45 -6.40 0.30
C ALA A 108 4.55 -7.25 -0.34
N ARG A 109 5.83 -6.99 0.01
CA ARG A 109 6.96 -7.81 -0.44
C ARG A 109 6.81 -9.26 -0.03
N LYS A 110 6.52 -9.53 1.25
CA LYS A 110 6.31 -10.90 1.76
C LYS A 110 5.14 -11.61 1.07
N ALA A 111 4.04 -10.90 0.82
CA ALA A 111 2.90 -11.46 0.10
C ALA A 111 3.29 -11.89 -1.34
N ILE A 112 4.06 -11.05 -2.04
CA ILE A 112 4.57 -11.36 -3.39
C ILE A 112 5.50 -12.58 -3.35
N GLU A 113 6.45 -12.63 -2.42
CA GLU A 113 7.37 -13.76 -2.26
C GLU A 113 6.62 -15.06 -1.99
N GLY A 114 5.61 -15.03 -1.11
CA GLY A 114 4.76 -16.20 -0.82
C GLY A 114 3.95 -16.67 -2.03
N LEU A 115 3.39 -15.75 -2.81
CA LEU A 115 2.72 -16.10 -4.07
C LEU A 115 3.67 -16.74 -5.08
N GLN A 116 4.88 -16.20 -5.20
CA GLN A 116 5.90 -16.74 -6.10
C GLN A 116 6.30 -18.17 -5.72
N GLN A 117 6.47 -18.46 -4.43
CA GLN A 117 6.73 -19.81 -3.94
C GLN A 117 5.57 -20.78 -4.26
N LYS A 118 4.33 -20.37 -4.04
CA LYS A 118 3.12 -21.17 -4.37
C LYS A 118 3.07 -21.49 -5.88
N ILE A 119 3.40 -20.51 -6.72
CA ILE A 119 3.48 -20.69 -8.17
C ILE A 119 4.57 -21.71 -8.55
N ASP A 120 5.76 -21.57 -7.99
CA ASP A 120 6.88 -22.49 -8.23
C ASP A 120 6.53 -23.94 -7.81
N GLU A 121 5.89 -24.09 -6.66
CA GLU A 121 5.41 -25.40 -6.18
C GLU A 121 4.37 -26.01 -7.12
N HIS A 122 3.40 -25.22 -7.58
CA HIS A 122 2.43 -25.66 -8.57
C HIS A 122 3.10 -26.16 -9.87
N TYR A 123 4.12 -25.45 -10.37
CA TYR A 123 4.87 -25.89 -11.54
C TYR A 123 5.66 -27.19 -11.31
N ARG A 124 6.29 -27.36 -10.13
CA ARG A 124 6.97 -28.60 -9.76
C ARG A 124 5.99 -29.77 -9.70
N THR A 125 4.85 -29.58 -9.06
CA THR A 125 3.78 -30.58 -8.96
C THR A 125 3.23 -30.96 -10.33
N LYS A 126 2.96 -29.97 -11.20
CA LYS A 126 2.54 -30.22 -12.59
C LYS A 126 3.58 -31.05 -13.36
N LYS A 127 4.87 -30.72 -13.22
CA LYS A 127 5.95 -31.49 -13.88
C LYS A 127 6.03 -32.93 -13.35
N ALA A 128 5.89 -33.13 -12.05
CA ALA A 128 5.85 -34.47 -11.44
C ALA A 128 4.63 -35.26 -11.94
N TYR A 129 3.45 -34.64 -11.96
CA TYR A 129 2.23 -35.24 -12.51
C TYR A 129 2.41 -35.66 -13.97
N THR A 130 2.97 -34.80 -14.83
CA THR A 130 3.26 -35.14 -16.23
C THR A 130 4.23 -36.31 -16.33
N LYS A 131 5.26 -36.39 -15.49
CA LYS A 131 6.18 -37.53 -15.46
C LYS A 131 5.46 -38.83 -15.07
N TYR A 132 4.65 -38.81 -14.02
CA TYR A 132 3.87 -39.97 -13.59
C TYR A 132 2.88 -40.42 -14.65
N ARG A 133 2.17 -39.48 -15.28
CA ARG A 133 1.26 -39.75 -16.38
C ARG A 133 1.99 -40.40 -17.57
N ASN A 134 3.13 -39.85 -17.98
CA ASN A 134 3.92 -40.42 -19.08
C ASN A 134 4.47 -41.81 -18.74
N LEU A 135 4.83 -42.07 -17.47
CA LEU A 135 5.21 -43.41 -17.04
C LEU A 135 4.03 -44.37 -17.14
N TYR A 136 2.83 -43.98 -16.69
CA TYR A 136 1.64 -44.82 -16.78
C TYR A 136 1.12 -45.02 -18.21
N GLU A 137 1.14 -43.99 -19.05
CA GLU A 137 0.64 -44.06 -20.43
C GLU A 137 1.61 -44.76 -21.38
N ASN A 138 2.93 -44.66 -21.15
CA ASN A 138 3.93 -45.40 -21.94
C ASN A 138 4.31 -46.76 -21.34
N ALA A 139 3.95 -47.03 -20.09
CA ALA A 139 4.07 -48.37 -19.56
C ALA A 139 2.85 -49.18 -20.01
N VAL A 140 3.03 -49.92 -21.10
CA VAL A 140 2.37 -51.22 -21.25
C VAL A 140 2.94 -52.09 -20.13
N ILE A 141 2.44 -51.90 -18.90
CA ILE A 141 2.75 -52.79 -17.78
C ILE A 141 2.04 -54.09 -18.14
N PRO A 142 2.77 -55.18 -18.49
CA PRO A 142 2.14 -56.47 -18.53
C PRO A 142 1.78 -56.74 -17.07
N PHE A 143 0.50 -56.70 -16.73
CA PHE A 143 -0.03 -57.00 -15.39
C PHE A 143 0.42 -58.37 -14.85
N GLY A 144 1.10 -59.20 -15.66
CA GLY A 144 1.71 -60.46 -15.27
C GLY A 144 3.14 -60.38 -14.68
N ALA A 145 3.78 -59.21 -14.58
CA ALA A 145 5.15 -59.13 -14.03
C ALA A 145 5.23 -59.07 -12.49
N PHE A 146 4.11 -58.84 -11.81
CA PHE A 146 4.05 -58.72 -10.34
C PHE A 146 3.32 -59.89 -9.65
N ILE A 147 2.76 -60.83 -10.41
CA ILE A 147 2.26 -62.09 -9.86
C ILE A 147 3.36 -63.12 -10.08
N ASP A 148 4.34 -63.09 -9.19
CA ASP A 148 5.16 -64.27 -8.91
C ASP A 148 4.18 -65.31 -8.37
N GLU A 149 3.67 -66.18 -9.25
CA GLU A 149 2.99 -67.40 -8.87
C GLU A 149 3.98 -68.23 -8.06
N LYS A 150 3.99 -68.07 -6.73
CA LYS A 150 4.44 -69.13 -5.85
C LYS A 150 3.53 -70.34 -6.07
N LYS A 151 3.97 -71.24 -6.95
CA LYS A 151 3.63 -72.67 -6.96
C LYS A 151 4.89 -73.47 -6.74
#